data_AF-A0A5P0YVM7-F1
#
_entry.id   AF-A0A5P0YVM7-F1
#
_cell.length_a   1.000
_cell.length_b   1.000
_cell.length_c   1.000
_cell.angle_alpha   90.00
_cell.angle_beta   90.00
_cell.angle_gamma   90.00
#
_symmetry.space_group_name_H-M   'P 1'
#
loop_
_entity.id
_entity.type
_entity.pdbx_description
1 polymer ?
#
loop_
_entity_poly.entity_id
_entity_poly.type
_entity_poly.pdbx_seq_one_letter_code
_entity_poly.pdbx_strand_id
1 'polypeptide(L)'
;MASGTARPGIWQSGMRAGLLVVIANYVVLKVAEAVSGGELSVQVGGGDSSLRVGAFVVAVATLVSAVLLILLGLLLRRVMRAPRRLFVALVVLLTGLSVVVPLSSGAPGGTVAALAVMHLLTGVFVGSAVALTLTELDTSVPDRAVD
;
A
#
# COMPACT_ATOMS: atom_id res chain seq x y z
N MET A 1 -25.86 -3.34 29.71
CA MET A 1 -25.68 -2.55 28.47
C MET A 1 -24.33 -2.89 27.88
N ALA A 2 -24.28 -3.86 26.97
CA ALA A 2 -23.05 -4.17 26.24
C ALA A 2 -22.88 -3.13 25.14
N SER A 3 -21.90 -2.24 25.29
CA SER A 3 -21.42 -1.39 24.20
C SER A 3 -20.77 -2.29 23.15
N GLY A 4 -21.59 -2.84 22.26
CA GLY A 4 -21.12 -3.51 21.06
C GLY A 4 -20.34 -2.51 20.23
N THR A 5 -19.02 -2.51 20.39
CA THR A 5 -18.12 -1.70 19.57
C THR A 5 -18.28 -2.21 18.15
N ALA A 6 -19.01 -1.46 17.34
CA ALA A 6 -19.16 -1.74 15.92
C ALA A 6 -17.74 -1.85 15.33
N ARG A 7 -17.39 -3.06 14.84
CA ARG A 7 -16.05 -3.31 14.32
C ARG A 7 -15.82 -2.44 13.08
N PRO A 8 -14.63 -1.85 12.94
CA PRO A 8 -14.34 -0.97 11.82
C PRO A 8 -14.39 -1.74 10.49
N GLY A 9 -15.18 -1.25 9.53
CA GLY A 9 -15.26 -1.84 8.20
C GLY A 9 -13.95 -1.71 7.42
N ILE A 10 -13.80 -2.47 6.32
CA ILE A 10 -12.61 -2.48 5.43
C ILE A 10 -12.12 -1.05 5.10
N TRP A 11 -13.06 -0.14 4.84
CA TRP A 11 -12.76 1.27 4.56
C TRP A 11 -12.06 1.97 5.73
N GLN A 12 -12.56 1.82 6.95
CA GLN A 12 -12.01 2.48 8.13
C GLN A 12 -10.64 1.92 8.51
N SER A 13 -10.47 0.59 8.45
CA SER A 13 -9.19 -0.08 8.72
C SER A 13 -8.15 0.26 7.66
N GLY A 14 -8.55 0.23 6.37
CA GLY A 14 -7.69 0.63 5.26
C GLY A 14 -7.27 2.10 5.32
N MET A 15 -8.19 3.01 5.65
CA MET A 15 -7.88 4.44 5.76
C MET A 15 -6.94 4.75 6.92
N ARG A 16 -7.14 4.11 8.08
CA ARG A 16 -6.24 4.23 9.24
C ARG A 16 -4.83 3.72 8.91
N ALA A 17 -4.74 2.55 8.27
CA ALA A 17 -3.47 2.00 7.83
C ALA A 17 -2.80 2.92 6.78
N GLY A 18 -3.57 3.45 5.83
CA GLY A 18 -3.08 4.40 4.83
C GLY A 18 -2.49 5.66 5.47
N LEU A 19 -3.18 6.24 6.47
CA LEU A 19 -2.68 7.43 7.18
C LEU A 19 -1.37 7.15 7.93
N LEU A 20 -1.26 6.00 8.59
CA LEU A 20 -0.02 5.57 9.26
C LEU A 20 1.12 5.39 8.26
N VAL A 21 0.84 4.80 7.10
CA VAL A 21 1.84 4.61 6.04
C VAL A 21 2.28 5.94 5.45
N VAL A 22 1.40 6.93 5.29
CA VAL A 22 1.80 8.29 4.85
C VAL A 22 2.84 8.87 5.81
N ILE A 23 2.62 8.76 7.12
CA ILE A 23 3.57 9.23 8.13
C ILE A 23 4.90 8.45 8.02
N ALA A 24 4.82 7.12 7.91
CA ALA A 24 6.02 6.29 7.79
C ALA A 24 6.82 6.61 6.52
N ASN A 25 6.17 6.76 5.37
CA ASN A 25 6.80 7.10 4.10
C ASN A 25 7.42 8.51 4.15
N TYR A 26 6.82 9.45 4.88
CA TYR A 26 7.42 10.75 5.12
C TYR A 26 8.73 10.63 5.92
N VAL A 27 8.77 9.80 6.97
CA VAL A 27 10.00 9.54 7.73
C VAL A 27 11.07 8.91 6.83
N VAL A 28 10.71 7.91 6.03
CA VAL A 28 11.63 7.27 5.06
C VAL A 28 12.18 8.30 4.08
N LEU A 29 11.34 9.20 3.55
CA LEU A 29 11.77 10.27 2.67
C LEU A 29 12.81 11.17 3.35
N LYS A 30 12.54 11.63 4.59
CA LYS A 30 13.46 12.51 5.32
C LYS A 30 14.77 11.85 5.67
N VAL A 31 14.75 10.57 6.05
CA VAL A 31 15.97 9.79 6.27
C VAL A 31 16.75 9.66 4.96
N ALA A 32 16.07 9.37 3.85
CA ALA A 32 16.71 9.24 2.56
C ALA A 32 17.37 10.54 2.11
N GLU A 33 16.66 11.68 2.19
CA GLU A 33 17.20 13.02 1.88
C GLU A 33 18.43 13.36 2.74
N ALA A 34 18.38 13.03 4.03
CA ALA A 34 19.49 13.26 4.95
C ALA A 34 20.73 12.41 4.63
N VAL A 35 20.54 11.17 4.18
CA VAL A 35 21.62 10.24 3.82
C VAL A 35 22.18 10.52 2.43
N SER A 36 21.35 10.95 1.47
CA SER A 36 21.77 11.27 0.10
C SER A 36 22.35 12.67 -0.05
N GLY A 37 22.25 13.53 0.96
CA GLY A 37 22.76 14.90 0.91
C GLY A 37 21.96 15.83 -0.01
N GLY A 38 20.71 15.48 -0.34
CA GLY A 38 19.88 16.24 -1.29
C GLY A 38 18.54 15.57 -1.58
N GLU A 39 17.67 16.30 -2.30
CA GLU A 39 16.32 15.83 -2.68
C GLU A 39 16.38 14.57 -3.55
N LEU A 40 15.51 13.61 -3.26
CA LEU A 40 15.35 12.42 -4.11
C LEU A 40 14.78 12.83 -5.47
N SER A 41 15.37 12.30 -6.55
CA SER A 41 14.89 12.51 -7.90
C SER A 41 14.80 11.18 -8.66
N VAL A 42 13.78 11.09 -9.52
CA VAL A 42 13.58 9.97 -10.44
C VAL A 42 13.69 10.53 -11.85
N GLN A 43 14.57 9.97 -12.68
CA GLN A 43 14.57 10.28 -14.11
C GLN A 43 13.32 9.72 -14.75
N VAL A 44 12.55 10.58 -15.41
CA VAL A 44 11.33 10.18 -16.12
C VAL A 44 11.51 10.54 -17.59
N GLY A 45 11.81 9.53 -18.40
CA GLY A 45 12.03 9.65 -19.85
C GLY A 45 13.51 9.69 -20.25
N GLY A 46 13.76 9.56 -21.57
CA GLY A 46 15.10 9.67 -22.15
C GLY A 46 15.52 11.13 -22.28
N GLY A 47 16.08 11.71 -21.22
CA GLY A 47 16.62 13.07 -21.20
C GLY A 47 16.88 13.57 -19.78
N ASP A 48 17.35 14.82 -19.64
CA ASP A 48 17.68 15.46 -18.34
C ASP A 48 16.45 15.81 -17.46
N SER A 49 15.29 15.24 -17.77
CA SER A 49 14.04 15.48 -17.04
C SER A 49 14.00 14.63 -15.76
N SER A 50 14.46 15.23 -14.65
CA SER A 50 14.35 14.62 -13.32
C SER A 50 13.09 15.10 -12.60
N LEU A 51 12.22 14.18 -12.21
CA LEU A 51 11.05 14.46 -11.39
C LEU A 51 11.46 14.42 -9.92
N ARG A 52 11.25 15.54 -9.22
CA ARG A 52 11.58 15.66 -7.78
C ARG A 52 10.55 14.90 -6.96
N VAL A 53 11.03 13.98 -6.12
CA VAL A 53 10.20 13.21 -5.19
C VAL A 53 10.10 13.98 -3.89
N GLY A 54 9.24 15.00 -3.88
CA GLY A 54 8.94 15.79 -2.68
C GLY A 54 7.91 15.10 -1.77
N ALA A 55 7.83 15.58 -0.53
CA ALA A 55 6.89 15.05 0.48
C ALA A 55 5.42 15.01 0.01
N PHE A 56 5.01 16.02 -0.77
CA PHE A 56 3.67 16.07 -1.36
C PHE A 56 3.44 14.92 -2.35
N VAL A 57 4.40 14.65 -3.23
CA VAL A 57 4.33 13.56 -4.22
C VAL A 57 4.23 12.21 -3.50
N VAL A 58 5.07 12.00 -2.48
CA VAL A 58 5.05 10.78 -1.66
C VAL A 58 3.70 10.59 -0.96
N ALA A 59 3.17 11.64 -0.34
CA ALA A 59 1.88 11.59 0.35
C ALA A 59 0.72 11.26 -0.61
N VAL A 60 0.65 11.94 -1.77
CA VAL A 60 -0.38 11.70 -2.78
C VAL A 60 -0.27 10.29 -3.36
N ALA A 61 0.93 9.86 -3.76
CA ALA A 61 1.14 8.53 -4.31
C ALA A 61 0.77 7.42 -3.31
N THR A 62 1.13 7.60 -2.03
CA THR A 62 0.78 6.66 -0.95
C THR A 62 -0.73 6.60 -0.75
N LEU A 63 -1.40 7.75 -0.71
CA LEU A 63 -2.85 7.82 -0.51
C LEU A 63 -3.60 7.17 -1.67
N VAL A 64 -3.21 7.47 -2.91
CA VAL A 64 -3.77 6.84 -4.12
C VAL A 64 -3.58 5.33 -4.07
N SER A 65 -2.37 4.86 -3.73
CA SER A 65 -2.07 3.43 -3.59
C SER A 65 -2.94 2.77 -2.52
N ALA A 66 -3.11 3.41 -1.36
CA ALA A 66 -3.95 2.90 -0.29
C ALA A 66 -5.42 2.79 -0.72
N VAL A 67 -5.96 3.80 -1.41
CA VAL A 67 -7.32 3.78 -1.95
C VAL A 67 -7.48 2.65 -2.97
N LEU A 68 -6.53 2.48 -3.89
CA LEU A 68 -6.58 1.39 -4.88
C LEU A 68 -6.58 0.01 -4.22
N LEU A 69 -5.77 -0.20 -3.19
CA LEU A 69 -5.76 -1.46 -2.42
C LEU A 69 -7.10 -1.72 -1.73
N ILE A 70 -7.72 -0.68 -1.15
CA ILE A 70 -9.04 -0.79 -0.53
C ILE A 70 -10.10 -1.17 -1.58
N LEU A 71 -10.11 -0.48 -2.73
CA LEU A 71 -11.04 -0.75 -3.82
C LEU A 71 -10.85 -2.16 -4.38
N LEU A 72 -9.61 -2.61 -4.55
CA LEU A 72 -9.29 -3.96 -4.98
C LEU A 72 -9.82 -5.00 -3.98
N GLY A 73 -9.62 -4.77 -2.67
CA GLY A 73 -10.17 -5.63 -1.63
C GLY A 73 -11.70 -5.71 -1.66
N LEU A 74 -12.37 -4.57 -1.85
CA LEU A 74 -13.84 -4.50 -1.98
C LEU A 74 -14.34 -5.21 -3.23
N LEU A 75 -13.65 -5.04 -4.37
CA LEU A 75 -13.98 -5.70 -5.63
C LEU A 75 -13.83 -7.23 -5.50
N LEU A 76 -12.71 -7.69 -4.98
CA LEU A 76 -12.46 -9.12 -4.79
C LEU A 76 -13.47 -9.75 -3.85
N ARG A 77 -13.85 -9.06 -2.76
CA ARG A 77 -14.92 -9.50 -1.87
C ARG A 77 -16.24 -9.70 -2.61
N ARG A 78 -16.57 -8.84 -3.58
CA ARG A 78 -17.83 -8.90 -4.31
C ARG A 78 -17.87 -10.03 -5.34
N VAL A 79 -16.73 -10.40 -5.91
CA VAL A 79 -16.67 -11.30 -7.08
C VAL A 79 -16.14 -12.69 -6.76
N MET A 80 -15.31 -12.84 -5.71
CA MET A 80 -14.53 -14.06 -5.48
C MET A 80 -14.97 -14.84 -4.24
N ARG A 81 -14.88 -16.17 -4.33
CA ARG A 81 -15.13 -17.10 -3.22
C ARG A 81 -14.01 -17.14 -2.16
N ALA A 82 -12.78 -16.76 -2.53
CA ALA A 82 -11.62 -16.74 -1.63
C ALA A 82 -10.85 -15.41 -1.76
N PRO A 83 -11.48 -14.27 -1.42
CA PRO A 83 -11.00 -12.93 -1.75
C PRO A 83 -9.63 -12.61 -1.12
N ARG A 84 -9.36 -13.14 0.08
CA ARG A 84 -8.10 -12.90 0.80
C ARG A 84 -6.87 -13.43 0.09
N ARG A 85 -6.89 -14.70 -0.35
CA ARG A 85 -5.70 -15.35 -0.96
C ARG A 85 -5.31 -14.64 -2.25
N LEU A 86 -6.30 -14.31 -3.08
CA LEU A 86 -6.06 -13.60 -4.33
C LEU A 86 -5.62 -12.15 -4.09
N PHE A 87 -6.21 -11.47 -3.09
CA PHE A 87 -5.78 -10.13 -2.71
C PHE A 87 -4.31 -10.10 -2.28
N VAL A 88 -3.89 -10.99 -1.38
CA VAL A 88 -2.49 -11.06 -0.92
C VAL A 88 -1.54 -11.39 -2.09
N ALA A 89 -1.90 -12.34 -2.95
CA ALA A 89 -1.10 -12.66 -4.12
C ALA A 89 -0.93 -11.46 -5.06
N LEU A 90 -2.00 -10.69 -5.30
CA LEU A 90 -1.93 -9.47 -6.12
C LEU A 90 -1.09 -8.39 -5.45
N VAL A 91 -1.23 -8.17 -4.15
CA VAL A 91 -0.40 -7.19 -3.42
C VAL A 91 1.08 -7.55 -3.54
N VAL A 92 1.45 -8.81 -3.31
CA VAL A 92 2.84 -9.27 -3.44
C VAL A 92 3.34 -9.07 -4.87
N LEU A 93 2.53 -9.41 -5.88
CA LEU A 93 2.88 -9.26 -7.29
C LEU A 93 3.08 -7.77 -7.64
N LEU A 94 2.15 -6.90 -7.26
CA LEU A 94 2.22 -5.45 -7.53
C LEU A 94 3.42 -4.81 -6.81
N THR A 95 3.68 -5.16 -5.56
CA THR A 95 4.85 -4.67 -4.82
C THR A 95 6.14 -5.14 -5.49
N GLY A 96 6.22 -6.41 -5.94
CA GLY A 96 7.36 -6.92 -6.67
C GLY A 96 7.61 -6.17 -7.99
N LEU A 97 6.57 -6.03 -8.82
CA LEU A 97 6.61 -5.22 -10.05
C LEU A 97 7.08 -3.79 -9.77
N SER A 98 6.57 -3.19 -8.70
CA SER A 98 6.90 -1.81 -8.34
C SER A 98 8.32 -1.61 -7.83
N VAL A 99 9.01 -2.67 -7.38
CA VAL A 99 10.44 -2.63 -7.03
C VAL A 99 11.30 -2.92 -8.26
N VAL A 100 10.85 -3.79 -9.16
CA VAL A 100 11.58 -4.13 -10.39
C VAL A 100 11.71 -2.92 -11.33
N VAL A 101 10.66 -2.10 -11.45
CA VAL A 101 10.68 -0.91 -12.33
C VAL A 101 11.79 0.08 -11.94
N PRO A 102 11.92 0.54 -10.68
CA PRO A 102 13.04 1.39 -10.24
C PRO A 102 14.42 0.75 -10.40
N LEU A 103 14.54 -0.57 -10.21
CA LEU A 103 15.80 -1.27 -10.41
C LEU A 103 16.24 -1.27 -11.89
N SER A 104 15.28 -1.22 -12.81
CA SER A 104 15.54 -1.17 -14.26
C SER A 104 15.76 0.25 -14.81
N SER A 105 15.43 1.30 -14.06
CA SER A 105 15.42 2.69 -14.57
C SER A 105 16.75 3.45 -14.41
N GLY A 106 17.80 2.82 -13.87
CA GLY A 106 19.11 3.45 -13.68
C GLY A 106 19.15 4.56 -12.63
N ALA A 107 18.10 4.67 -11.79
CA ALA A 107 18.02 5.68 -10.74
C ALA A 107 19.11 5.48 -9.65
N PRO A 108 19.50 6.57 -8.94
CA PRO A 108 20.45 6.47 -7.84
C PRO A 108 20.01 5.42 -6.80
N GLY A 109 20.94 4.59 -6.33
CA GLY A 109 20.64 3.47 -5.44
C GLY A 109 19.89 3.87 -4.16
N GLY A 110 20.16 5.07 -3.62
CA GLY A 110 19.43 5.62 -2.48
C GLY A 110 17.96 5.90 -2.78
N THR A 111 17.64 6.44 -3.97
CA THR A 111 16.25 6.66 -4.41
C THR A 111 15.53 5.33 -4.60
N VAL A 112 16.20 4.35 -5.23
CA VAL A 112 15.63 3.00 -5.44
C VAL A 112 15.32 2.32 -4.11
N ALA A 113 16.26 2.37 -3.15
CA ALA A 113 16.07 1.80 -1.82
C ALA A 113 14.91 2.49 -1.07
N ALA A 114 14.86 3.83 -1.08
CA ALA A 114 13.79 4.58 -0.42
C ALA A 114 12.42 4.25 -1.02
N LEU A 115 12.30 4.23 -2.35
CA LEU A 115 11.06 3.85 -3.02
C LEU A 115 10.67 2.41 -2.73
N ALA A 116 11.62 1.46 -2.75
CA ALA A 116 11.34 0.07 -2.43
C ALA A 116 10.78 -0.09 -1.01
N VAL A 117 11.39 0.59 -0.03
CA VAL A 117 10.90 0.60 1.35
C VAL A 117 9.49 1.19 1.43
N MET A 118 9.21 2.30 0.75
CA MET A 118 7.86 2.92 0.76
C MET A 118 6.78 2.01 0.16
N HIS A 119 7.09 1.30 -0.92
CA HIS A 119 6.17 0.34 -1.54
C HIS A 119 5.92 -0.87 -0.62
N LEU A 120 6.97 -1.36 0.04
CA LEU A 120 6.85 -2.43 1.03
C LEU A 120 5.99 -2.01 2.22
N LEU A 121 6.23 -0.82 2.79
CA LEU A 121 5.41 -0.30 3.89
C LEU A 121 3.93 -0.23 3.47
N THR A 122 3.65 0.28 2.28
CA THR A 122 2.27 0.37 1.77
C THR A 122 1.63 -1.00 1.62
N GLY A 123 2.31 -1.94 0.96
CA GLY A 123 1.81 -3.30 0.74
C GLY A 123 1.63 -4.08 2.05
N VAL A 124 2.58 -3.97 2.98
CA VAL A 124 2.53 -4.69 4.26
C VAL A 124 1.45 -4.11 5.16
N PHE A 125 1.42 -2.81 5.41
CA PHE A 125 0.48 -2.24 6.38
C PHE A 125 -0.94 -2.12 5.83
N VAL A 126 -1.12 -1.52 4.65
CA VAL A 126 -2.46 -1.36 4.05
C VAL A 126 -2.97 -2.71 3.56
N GLY A 127 -2.12 -3.49 2.90
CA GLY A 127 -2.51 -4.82 2.44
C GLY A 127 -2.88 -5.75 3.59
N SER A 128 -2.11 -5.78 4.69
CA SER A 128 -2.48 -6.61 5.85
C SER A 128 -3.78 -6.14 6.50
N ALA A 129 -4.00 -4.83 6.66
CA ALA A 129 -5.24 -4.31 7.23
C ALA A 129 -6.48 -4.70 6.40
N VAL A 130 -6.38 -4.62 5.06
CA VAL A 130 -7.44 -5.06 4.15
C VAL A 130 -7.59 -6.58 4.16
N ALA A 131 -6.49 -7.34 4.16
CA ALA A 131 -6.55 -8.80 4.18
C ALA A 131 -7.14 -9.37 5.48
N LEU A 132 -6.84 -8.76 6.63
CA LEU A 132 -7.39 -9.14 7.92
C LEU A 132 -8.89 -8.87 7.98
N THR A 133 -9.34 -7.69 7.51
CA THR A 133 -10.78 -7.37 7.45
C THR A 133 -11.54 -8.26 6.46
N LEU A 134 -10.92 -8.70 5.36
CA LEU A 134 -11.48 -9.72 4.48
C LEU A 134 -11.62 -11.09 5.15
N THR A 135 -10.69 -11.46 6.04
CA THR A 135 -10.72 -12.74 6.77
C THR A 135 -11.86 -12.77 7.78
N GLU A 136 -12.02 -11.69 8.56
CA GLU A 136 -13.04 -11.59 9.59
C GLU A 136 -14.46 -11.65 9.01
N LEU A 137 -14.66 -11.06 7.83
CA LEU A 137 -15.96 -11.06 7.15
C LEU A 137 -16.32 -12.45 6.60
N ASP A 138 -15.33 -13.23 6.15
CA ASP A 138 -15.54 -14.60 5.67
C ASP A 138 -16.02 -15.52 6.80
N THR A 139 -15.44 -15.37 8.00
CA THR A 139 -15.84 -16.12 9.20
C THR A 139 -17.17 -15.68 9.83
N SER A 140 -17.69 -14.51 9.43
CA SER A 140 -18.92 -13.92 9.98
C SER A 140 -20.20 -14.33 9.25
N VAL A 141 -20.08 -15.04 8.12
CA VAL A 141 -21.20 -15.71 7.49
C VAL A 141 -21.32 -17.08 8.18
N PRO A 142 -22.27 -17.27 9.12
CA PRO A 142 -22.52 -18.62 9.61
C PRO A 142 -22.92 -19.45 8.40
N ASP A 143 -22.50 -20.73 8.39
CA ASP A 143 -22.99 -21.75 7.47
C ASP A 143 -24.45 -21.42 7.16
N ARG A 144 -24.72 -21.04 5.90
CA ARG A 144 -26.09 -21.15 5.41
C ARG A 144 -26.39 -22.62 5.59
N ALA A 145 -27.15 -22.90 6.62
CA ALA A 145 -27.66 -24.21 6.95
C ALA A 145 -28.01 -24.87 5.62
N VAL A 146 -27.25 -25.92 5.35
CA VAL A 146 -27.62 -26.92 4.36
C VAL A 146 -28.95 -27.47 4.88
N ASP A 147 -29.96 -27.27 4.02
CA ASP A 147 -31.32 -27.81 4.03
C ASP A 147 -32.38 -27.14 4.93
#